data_AF-Q40888-F1
#
_entry.id   AF-Q40888-F1
#
_cell.length_a   1.000
_cell.length_b   1.000
_cell.length_c   1.000
_cell.angle_alpha   90.00
_cell.angle_beta   90.00
_cell.angle_gamma   90.00
#
_symmetry.space_group_name_H-M   'P 1'
#
loop_
_entity.id
_entity.type
_entity.pdbx_description
1 polymer ?
#
loop_
_entity_poly.entity_id
_entity_poly.type
_entity_poly.pdbx_seq_one_letter_code
_entity_poly.pdbx_strand_id
1 'polypeptide(L)'
;WDTAGQERYRAITSAYYRGAVGALIVYDITRHVTFENVERWLKELRDHTDQNIVIMLVGNKADLRHLRAVSTEDAKAFAERESTFFMETSA
;
A
#
# COMPACT_ATOMS: atom_id res chain seq x y z
N TRP A 1 4.08 1.42 12.49
CA TRP A 1 4.89 2.62 12.80
C TRP A 1 5.08 3.38 11.50
N ASP A 2 4.96 4.70 11.55
CA ASP A 2 4.92 5.60 10.39
C ASP A 2 6.30 5.67 9.70
N THR A 3 6.39 5.25 8.43
CA THR A 3 7.59 5.43 7.60
C THR A 3 7.29 6.44 6.49
N ALA A 4 7.21 7.71 6.88
CA ALA A 4 7.11 8.83 5.96
C ALA A 4 8.30 8.90 4.98
N GLY A 5 8.04 8.65 3.69
CA GLY A 5 8.38 9.62 2.65
C GLY A 5 9.84 9.82 2.22
N GLN A 6 10.77 8.88 2.46
CA GLN A 6 12.04 8.90 1.74
C GLN A 6 12.40 7.56 1.11
N GLU A 7 12.69 7.60 -0.18
CA GLU A 7 13.26 6.50 -0.98
C GLU A 7 14.56 5.92 -0.37
N ARG A 8 15.19 6.64 0.57
CA ARG A 8 16.33 6.19 1.38
C ARG A 8 15.99 5.13 2.43
N TYR A 9 14.71 4.91 2.76
CA TYR A 9 14.28 3.90 3.76
C TYR A 9 13.97 2.52 3.17
N ARG A 10 14.12 2.33 1.85
CA ARG A 10 13.93 1.00 1.21
C ARG A 10 14.82 -0.10 1.80
N ALA A 11 15.97 0.25 2.39
CA ALA A 11 16.91 -0.69 2.99
C ALA A 11 16.61 -1.05 4.46
N ILE A 12 15.71 -0.33 5.14
CA ILE A 12 15.42 -0.56 6.57
C ILE A 12 14.31 -1.60 6.77
N THR A 13 13.60 -1.97 5.72
CA THR A 13 12.35 -2.76 5.81
C THR A 13 12.56 -4.27 5.97
N SER A 14 13.68 -4.85 5.51
CA SER A 14 13.85 -6.32 5.53
C SER A 14 13.92 -6.92 6.94
N ALA A 15 14.42 -6.16 7.92
CA ALA A 15 14.53 -6.60 9.30
C ALA A 15 13.17 -6.61 10.05
N TYR A 16 12.16 -5.87 9.57
CA TYR A 16 10.84 -5.75 10.22
C TYR A 16 9.78 -6.70 9.67
N TYR A 17 10.05 -7.36 8.54
CA TYR A 17 9.12 -8.34 7.96
C TYR A 17 9.05 -9.65 8.74
N ARG A 18 10.14 -10.02 9.43
CA ARG A 18 10.21 -11.28 10.18
C ARG A 18 9.35 -11.20 11.45
N GLY A 19 8.20 -11.88 11.43
CA GLY A 19 7.23 -11.93 12.53
C GLY A 19 6.06 -10.94 12.41
N ALA A 20 5.97 -10.18 11.31
CA ALA A 20 4.81 -9.34 11.04
C ALA A 20 3.59 -10.21 10.67
N VAL A 21 2.50 -10.07 11.42
CA VAL A 21 1.22 -10.74 11.13
C VAL A 21 0.37 -10.00 10.09
N GLY A 22 0.69 -8.73 9.84
CA GLY A 22 0.00 -7.92 8.84
C GLY A 22 0.82 -6.73 8.36
N ALA A 23 0.45 -6.23 7.18
CA ALA A 23 1.08 -5.11 6.52
C ALA A 23 0.06 -4.15 5.92
N LEU A 24 0.37 -2.86 5.97
CA LEU A 24 -0.43 -1.79 5.36
C LEU A 24 0.39 -1.18 4.21
N ILE A 25 -0.17 -1.19 3.01
CA ILE A 25 0.41 -0.51 1.85
C ILE A 25 -0.44 0.72 1.59
N VAL A 26 0.15 1.91 1.76
CA VAL A 26 -0.58 3.17 1.65
C VAL A 26 -0.15 3.89 0.37
N TYR A 27 -1.13 4.29 -0.45
CA TYR A 27 -0.93 5.17 -1.59
C TYR A 27 -1.75 6.45 -1.45
N ASP A 28 -1.47 7.44 -2.29
CA ASP A 28 -2.18 8.72 -2.30
C ASP A 28 -3.18 8.76 -3.46
N ILE A 29 -4.47 8.91 -3.16
CA ILE A 29 -5.52 8.89 -4.20
C ILE A 29 -5.39 10.03 -5.21
N THR A 30 -4.66 11.09 -4.88
CA THR A 30 -4.43 12.25 -5.75
C THR A 30 -3.23 12.09 -6.67
N ARG A 31 -2.40 11.06 -6.46
CA ARG A 31 -1.15 10.86 -7.22
C ARG A 31 -1.06 9.44 -7.77
N HIS A 32 -1.37 9.29 -9.05
CA HIS A 32 -1.32 8.01 -9.78
C HIS A 32 0.02 7.28 -9.64
N VAL A 33 1.14 8.01 -9.71
CA VAL A 33 2.50 7.45 -9.54
C VAL A 33 2.67 6.70 -8.21
N THR A 34 1.98 7.13 -7.14
CA THR A 34 2.06 6.41 -5.85
C THR A 34 1.32 5.08 -5.88
N PHE A 35 0.27 4.97 -6.69
CA PHE A 35 -0.47 3.73 -6.91
C PHE A 35 0.30 2.76 -7.80
N GLU A 36 1.00 3.24 -8.82
CA GLU A 36 1.90 2.39 -9.65
C GLU A 36 3.00 1.71 -8.82
N ASN A 37 3.48 2.39 -7.77
CA ASN A 37 4.48 1.81 -6.87
C ASN A 37 3.93 0.70 -5.94
N VAL A 38 2.62 0.60 -5.76
CA VAL A 38 1.97 -0.41 -4.90
C VAL A 38 2.29 -1.82 -5.35
N GLU A 39 2.24 -2.09 -6.66
CA GLU A 39 2.52 -3.42 -7.20
C GLU A 39 3.94 -3.88 -6.85
N ARG A 40 4.91 -2.97 -7.00
CA ARG A 40 6.29 -3.23 -6.62
C ARG A 40 6.43 -3.48 -5.12
N TRP A 41 5.80 -2.67 -4.27
CA TRP A 41 5.86 -2.84 -2.82
C TRP A 41 5.19 -4.14 -2.36
N LEU A 42 4.08 -4.51 -2.99
CA LEU A 42 3.37 -5.75 -2.71
C LEU A 42 4.25 -6.97 -3.01
N LYS A 43 4.94 -6.95 -4.16
CA LYS A 43 5.90 -7.98 -4.52
C LYS A 43 7.07 -8.04 -3.54
N GLU A 44 7.69 -6.90 -3.25
CA GLU A 44 8.79 -6.82 -2.28
C GLU A 44 8.34 -7.36 -0.91
N LEU A 45 7.12 -7.09 -0.48
CA LEU A 45 6.57 -7.58 0.79
C LEU A 45 6.40 -9.10 0.77
N ARG A 46 5.72 -9.64 -0.25
CA ARG A 46 5.51 -11.09 -0.42
C ARG A 46 6.81 -11.89 -0.50
N ASP A 47 7.84 -11.32 -1.13
CA ASP A 47 9.14 -11.97 -1.28
C ASP A 47 9.91 -12.07 0.06
N HIS A 48 9.58 -11.22 1.04
CA HIS A 48 10.31 -11.13 2.32
C HIS A 48 9.48 -11.49 3.56
N THR A 49 8.20 -11.84 3.41
CA THR A 49 7.28 -12.22 4.51
C THR A 49 6.74 -13.63 4.35
N ASP A 50 6.22 -14.21 5.42
CA ASP A 50 5.47 -15.46 5.35
C ASP A 50 4.21 -15.33 4.48
N GLN A 51 3.79 -16.43 3.84
CA GLN A 51 2.60 -16.47 2.98
C GLN A 51 1.29 -16.15 3.72
N ASN A 52 1.30 -16.21 5.06
CA ASN A 52 0.13 -15.96 5.90
C ASN A 52 -0.01 -14.49 6.33
N ILE A 53 0.83 -13.58 5.84
CA ILE A 53 0.71 -12.17 6.20
C ILE A 53 -0.60 -11.57 5.65
N VAL A 54 -1.32 -10.85 6.50
CA VAL A 54 -2.52 -10.12 6.07
C VAL A 54 -2.11 -8.77 5.49
N ILE A 55 -2.43 -8.52 4.22
CA ILE A 55 -2.05 -7.29 3.53
C ILE A 55 -3.29 -6.42 3.29
N MET A 56 -3.19 -5.14 3.63
CA MET A 56 -4.25 -4.16 3.43
C MET A 56 -3.73 -2.96 2.63
N LEU A 57 -4.34 -2.75 1.47
CA LEU A 57 -4.17 -1.57 0.62
C LEU A 57 -5.01 -0.41 1.15
N VAL A 58 -4.38 0.74 1.33
CA VAL A 58 -5.00 1.94 1.87
C VAL A 58 -4.82 3.11 0.91
N GLY A 59 -5.92 3.64 0.38
CA GLY A 59 -5.93 4.90 -0.37
C GLY A 59 -6.06 6.08 0.59
N ASN A 60 -5.00 6.84 0.81
CA ASN A 60 -4.99 8.01 1.68
C ASN A 60 -5.40 9.29 0.93
N LYS A 61 -5.81 10.32 1.69
CA LYS A 61 -6.31 11.63 1.22
C LYS A 61 -7.67 11.58 0.55
N ALA A 62 -8.56 10.72 1.03
CA ALA A 62 -9.91 10.55 0.52
C ALA A 62 -10.79 11.83 0.61
N ASP A 63 -10.37 12.83 1.38
CA ASP A 63 -10.94 14.18 1.45
C ASP A 63 -10.71 14.99 0.17
N LEU A 64 -9.59 14.78 -0.54
CA LEU A 64 -9.22 15.47 -1.78
C LEU A 64 -9.87 14.85 -3.03
N ARG A 65 -11.17 14.53 -2.95
CA ARG A 65 -11.91 13.84 -4.03
C ARG A 65 -11.84 14.56 -5.37
N HIS A 66 -11.77 15.88 -5.36
CA HIS A 66 -11.68 16.73 -6.55
C HIS A 66 -10.32 16.66 -7.27
N LEU A 67 -9.28 16.19 -6.58
CA LEU A 67 -7.94 15.95 -7.14
C LEU A 67 -7.67 14.46 -7.35
N ARG A 68 -8.70 13.61 -7.28
CA ARG A 68 -8.56 12.16 -7.40
C ARG A 68 -7.98 11.80 -8.75
N ALA A 69 -6.82 11.15 -8.73
CA ALA A 69 -6.15 10.60 -9.90
C ALA A 69 -6.31 9.08 -10.01
N VAL A 70 -6.67 8.41 -8.91
CA VAL A 70 -6.90 6.95 -8.86
C VAL A 70 -8.36 6.70 -8.47
N SER A 71 -9.10 6.03 -9.34
CA SER A 71 -10.50 5.71 -9.06
C SER A 71 -10.60 4.65 -7.95
N THR A 72 -11.64 4.76 -7.13
CA THR A 72 -11.89 3.77 -6.06
C THR A 72 -12.16 2.38 -6.66
N GLU A 73 -12.79 2.31 -7.83
CA GLU A 73 -13.04 1.06 -8.56
C GLU A 73 -11.74 0.40 -9.04
N ASP A 74 -10.81 1.16 -9.63
CA ASP A 74 -9.52 0.62 -10.08
C ASP A 74 -8.70 0.08 -8.89
N ALA A 75 -8.67 0.85 -7.79
CA ALA A 75 -7.95 0.44 -6.59
C ALA A 75 -8.58 -0.79 -5.91
N LYS A 76 -9.91 -0.87 -5.89
CA LYS A 76 -10.63 -2.03 -5.36
C LYS A 76 -10.43 -3.27 -6.23
N ALA A 77 -10.54 -3.13 -7.55
CA ALA A 77 -10.31 -4.22 -8.49
C ALA A 77 -8.87 -4.73 -8.43
N PHE A 78 -7.89 -3.82 -8.27
CA PHE A 78 -6.50 -4.18 -7.99
C PHE A 78 -6.38 -4.99 -6.69
N ALA A 79 -7.01 -4.53 -5.60
CA ALA A 79 -6.93 -5.23 -4.32
C ALA A 79 -7.56 -6.62 -4.37
N GLU A 80 -8.71 -6.78 -5.04
CA GLU A 80 -9.37 -8.08 -5.26
C GLU A 80 -8.50 -9.02 -6.08
N ARG A 81 -7.91 -8.54 -7.19
CA ARG A 81 -6.96 -9.32 -8.01
C ARG A 81 -5.77 -9.80 -7.20
N GLU A 82 -5.24 -8.94 -6.35
CA GLU A 82 -4.09 -9.24 -5.51
C GLU A 82 -4.46 -9.93 -4.20
N SER A 83 -5.73 -10.26 -3.94
CA SER A 83 -6.16 -10.89 -2.67
C SER A 83 -5.73 -10.09 -1.42
N THR A 84 -5.86 -8.77 -1.49
CA THR A 84 -5.56 -7.84 -0.39
C THR A 84 -6.83 -7.15 0.08
N PHE A 85 -6.87 -6.74 1.35
CA PHE A 85 -7.94 -5.89 1.85
C PHE A 85 -7.80 -4.47 1.29
N PHE A 86 -8.92 -3.75 1.14
CA PHE A 86 -8.91 -2.39 0.64
C PHE A 86 -9.73 -1.45 1.52
N MET A 87 -9.19 -0.26 1.77
CA MET A 87 -9.92 0.84 2.41
C MET A 87 -9.41 2.19 1.89
N GLU A 88 -10.27 3.20 1.87
CA GLU A 88 -9.86 4.59 1.71
C GLU A 88 -9.91 5.31 3.05
N THR A 89 -8.92 6.16 3.30
CA THR A 89 -8.76 6.90 4.55
C THR A 89 -8.42 8.36 4.27
N SER A 90 -8.68 9.21 5.25
CA SER A 90 -8.22 10.58 5.31
C SER A 90 -7.58 10.77 6.68
N ALA A 91 -6.41 11.41 6.70
CA ALA A 91 -5.59 11.64 7.88
C ALA A 91 -5.65 13.12 8.29
#